data_AF-A0A151QPY3-F1
#
_entry.id   AF-A0A151QPY3-F1
#
_cell.length_a   1.000
_cell.length_b   1.000
_cell.length_c   1.000
_cell.angle_alpha   90.00
_cell.angle_beta   90.00
_cell.angle_gamma   90.00
#
_symmetry.space_group_name_H-M   'P 1'
#
loop_
_entity.id
_entity.type
_entity.pdbx_description
1 polymer ?
#
loop_
_entity_poly.entity_id
_entity_poly.type
_entity_poly.pdbx_seq_one_letter_code
_entity_poly.pdbx_strand_id
1 'polypeptide(L)'
;MMERLGFFFHKSKHFFPPIGKPLEGYTYFTLSTKEKLQTHRHVLTNCAQVDPYDLKFLAMGPIDCAKCYSAYNVNGFKFHTLERDQGLKTQNSGIFGTFGTRSYASSSDNQMQFGDVPYYGKLLGIIEINYQGRFSVTLLKCVWANTTTSKGIVKFDLGFTLVNFAHLIHTSDDEDYEPYI
;
A
#
# COMPACT_ATOMS: atom_id res chain seq x y z
N MET A 1 18.40 13.49 -2.95
CA MET A 1 17.41 13.32 -4.04
C MET A 1 16.04 13.33 -3.37
N MET A 2 15.19 14.29 -3.70
CA MET A 2 13.92 14.53 -2.99
C MET A 2 12.87 13.54 -3.48
N GLU A 3 12.42 12.64 -2.60
CA GLU A 3 11.28 11.76 -2.85
C GLU A 3 10.00 12.56 -2.61
N ARG A 4 9.14 12.70 -3.63
CA ARG A 4 7.78 13.21 -3.40
C ARG A 4 6.97 12.11 -2.73
N LEU A 5 6.75 12.26 -1.43
CA LEU A 5 5.84 11.44 -0.65
C LEU A 5 4.39 11.80 -1.03
N GLY A 6 3.66 10.87 -1.64
CA GLY A 6 2.23 11.05 -1.92
C GLY A 6 1.35 10.61 -0.74
N PHE A 7 0.24 11.31 -0.51
CA PHE A 7 -0.70 11.10 0.60
C PHE A 7 -1.85 10.13 0.28
N PHE A 8 -2.22 9.29 1.25
CA PHE A 8 -3.45 8.49 1.33
C PHE A 8 -3.79 8.22 2.80
N PHE A 9 -5.00 8.26 3.38
CA PHE A 9 -6.39 8.18 2.91
C PHE A 9 -7.27 9.20 3.69
N HIS A 10 -8.43 9.59 3.13
CA HIS A 10 -9.63 9.92 3.93
C HIS A 10 -10.63 8.75 3.76
N LYS A 11 -11.27 8.29 4.85
CA LYS A 11 -12.21 7.17 4.79
C LYS A 11 -13.35 7.47 3.82
N SER A 12 -13.42 6.72 2.71
CA SER A 12 -14.52 6.83 1.74
C SER A 12 -15.72 5.98 2.17
N LYS A 13 -16.93 6.43 1.82
CA LYS A 13 -18.20 5.74 2.05
C LYS A 13 -18.53 4.66 1.00
N HIS A 14 -17.71 4.50 -0.04
CA HIS A 14 -17.91 3.50 -1.09
C HIS A 14 -16.79 2.47 -1.10
N PHE A 15 -17.14 1.23 -1.48
CA PHE A 15 -16.23 0.11 -1.71
C PHE A 15 -15.09 0.59 -2.61
N PHE A 16 -13.86 0.61 -2.07
CA PHE A 16 -12.62 1.11 -2.67
C PHE A 16 -12.88 2.06 -3.84
N PRO A 17 -13.16 3.37 -3.61
CA PRO A 17 -13.36 4.29 -4.72
C PRO A 17 -12.16 4.13 -5.67
N PRO A 18 -12.35 4.19 -7.00
CA PRO A 18 -11.24 4.07 -7.93
C PRO A 18 -10.14 4.97 -7.43
N ILE A 19 -9.09 4.34 -6.90
CA ILE A 19 -8.04 5.03 -6.15
C ILE A 19 -7.34 6.01 -7.11
N GLY A 20 -7.51 5.79 -8.41
CA GLY A 20 -6.98 6.64 -9.43
C GLY A 20 -7.34 6.12 -10.80
N LYS A 21 -6.47 6.43 -11.75
CA LYS A 21 -6.52 5.89 -13.10
C LYS A 21 -5.11 5.54 -13.57
N PRO A 22 -4.96 4.49 -14.39
CA PRO A 22 -3.67 4.19 -14.98
C PRO A 22 -3.25 5.30 -15.93
N LEU A 23 -1.95 5.56 -15.97
CA LEU A 23 -1.37 6.54 -16.91
C LEU A 23 -0.96 5.91 -18.23
N GLU A 24 -0.84 4.59 -18.28
CA GLU A 24 -0.36 3.80 -19.42
C GLU A 24 -1.13 2.47 -19.51
N GLY A 25 -0.72 1.63 -20.46
CA GLY A 25 -1.24 0.26 -20.58
C GLY A 25 -0.92 -0.62 -19.37
N TYR A 26 -1.59 -1.76 -19.30
CA TYR A 26 -1.35 -2.79 -18.30
C TYR A 26 -0.80 -4.05 -18.94
N THR A 27 -0.10 -4.85 -18.14
CA THR A 27 0.22 -6.25 -18.46
C THR A 27 -0.54 -7.17 -17.51
N TYR A 28 -0.59 -8.46 -17.85
CA TYR A 28 -1.18 -9.48 -16.98
C TYR A 28 -0.09 -10.29 -16.31
N PHE A 29 -0.36 -10.73 -15.08
CA PHE A 29 0.44 -11.72 -14.39
C PHE A 29 -0.46 -12.64 -13.55
N THR A 30 0.05 -13.82 -13.25
CA THR A 30 -0.63 -14.78 -12.37
C THR A 30 -0.18 -14.54 -10.93
N LEU A 31 -1.12 -14.29 -10.03
CA LEU A 31 -0.89 -14.19 -8.59
C LEU A 31 -0.34 -15.52 -8.07
N SER A 32 0.75 -15.46 -7.33
CA SER A 32 1.16 -16.58 -6.49
C SER A 32 0.13 -16.85 -5.38
N THR A 33 0.14 -18.05 -4.81
CA THR A 33 -0.73 -18.38 -3.65
C THR A 33 -0.57 -17.37 -2.52
N LYS A 34 0.66 -16.94 -2.24
CA LYS A 34 0.98 -15.92 -1.23
C LYS A 34 0.37 -14.57 -1.57
N GLU A 35 0.57 -14.07 -2.78
CA GLU A 35 0.01 -12.78 -3.21
C GLU A 35 -1.52 -12.80 -3.22
N LYS A 36 -2.12 -13.92 -3.66
CA LYS A 36 -3.56 -14.12 -3.63
C LYS A 36 -4.09 -14.04 -2.21
N LEU A 37 -3.45 -14.71 -1.26
CA LEU A 37 -3.82 -14.68 0.15
C LEU A 37 -3.67 -13.28 0.76
N GLN A 38 -2.51 -12.64 0.57
CA GLN A 38 -2.20 -11.32 1.12
C GLN A 38 -3.15 -10.23 0.59
N THR A 39 -3.38 -10.21 -0.72
CA THR A 39 -4.28 -9.23 -1.35
C THR A 39 -5.73 -9.45 -0.92
N HIS A 40 -6.18 -10.71 -0.85
CA HIS A 40 -7.52 -11.02 -0.41
C HIS A 40 -7.73 -10.62 1.06
N ARG A 41 -6.79 -10.95 1.94
CA ARG A 41 -6.81 -10.56 3.36
C ARG A 41 -6.88 -9.05 3.51
N HIS A 42 -6.06 -8.30 2.78
CA HIS A 42 -6.06 -6.84 2.82
C HIS A 42 -7.43 -6.25 2.41
N VAL A 43 -8.06 -6.80 1.37
CA VAL A 43 -9.42 -6.37 0.97
C VAL A 43 -10.43 -6.67 2.07
N LEU A 44 -10.37 -7.84 2.70
CA LEU A 44 -11.29 -8.21 3.79
C LEU A 44 -11.15 -7.30 5.02
N THR A 45 -9.93 -6.92 5.41
CA THR A 45 -9.68 -6.11 6.60
C THR A 45 -9.95 -4.63 6.40
N ASN A 46 -9.85 -4.14 5.16
CA ASN A 46 -10.04 -2.73 4.82
C ASN A 46 -11.40 -2.42 4.14
N CYS A 47 -12.25 -3.43 3.94
CA CYS A 47 -13.59 -3.21 3.41
C CYS A 47 -14.55 -2.73 4.52
N ALA A 48 -14.94 -1.46 4.48
CA ALA A 48 -15.83 -0.89 5.49
C ALA A 48 -17.30 -1.36 5.35
N GLN A 49 -17.76 -1.60 4.12
CA GLN A 49 -19.13 -2.05 3.81
C GLN A 49 -19.10 -2.86 2.50
N VAL A 50 -19.52 -4.13 2.57
CA VAL A 50 -19.67 -5.00 1.40
C VAL A 50 -21.14 -4.97 1.00
N ASP A 51 -21.43 -4.63 -0.26
CA ASP A 51 -22.78 -4.79 -0.80
C ASP A 51 -23.17 -6.29 -0.68
N PRO A 52 -24.35 -6.63 -0.13
CA PRO A 52 -24.84 -8.00 -0.10
C PRO A 52 -24.72 -8.76 -1.44
N TYR A 53 -24.85 -8.06 -2.57
CA TYR A 53 -24.70 -8.63 -3.91
C TYR A 53 -23.24 -8.99 -4.27
N ASP A 54 -22.26 -8.34 -3.62
CA ASP A 54 -20.83 -8.56 -3.84
C ASP A 54 -20.23 -9.57 -2.84
N LEU A 55 -20.93 -9.82 -1.73
CA LEU A 55 -20.48 -10.71 -0.65
C LEU A 55 -20.12 -12.12 -1.13
N LYS A 56 -20.92 -12.69 -2.05
CA LYS A 56 -20.63 -14.01 -2.63
C LYS A 56 -19.29 -14.01 -3.36
N PHE A 57 -19.02 -12.99 -4.17
CA PHE A 57 -17.80 -12.92 -4.97
C PHE A 57 -16.59 -12.61 -4.12
N LEU A 58 -16.76 -11.79 -3.07
CA LEU A 58 -15.75 -11.58 -2.06
C LEU A 58 -15.38 -12.90 -1.36
N ALA A 59 -16.37 -13.69 -0.94
CA ALA A 59 -16.13 -14.99 -0.30
C ALA A 59 -15.46 -16.02 -1.20
N MET A 60 -15.65 -15.93 -2.52
CA MET A 60 -14.95 -16.79 -3.50
C MET A 60 -13.49 -16.38 -3.71
N GLY A 61 -13.10 -15.17 -3.29
CA GLY A 61 -11.76 -14.64 -3.48
C GLY A 61 -11.47 -14.18 -4.92
N PRO A 62 -10.30 -13.55 -5.13
CA PRO A 62 -9.90 -13.07 -6.44
C PRO A 62 -9.58 -14.24 -7.40
N ILE A 63 -9.67 -13.98 -8.70
CA ILE A 63 -9.12 -14.88 -9.72
C ILE A 63 -7.59 -14.76 -9.75
N ASP A 64 -6.92 -15.77 -10.30
CA ASP A 64 -5.45 -15.81 -10.29
C ASP A 64 -4.82 -14.78 -11.25
N CYS A 65 -5.56 -14.33 -12.27
CA CYS A 65 -5.08 -13.35 -13.23
C CYS A 65 -5.30 -11.92 -12.71
N ALA A 66 -4.22 -11.17 -12.54
CA ALA A 66 -4.24 -9.77 -12.14
C ALA A 66 -3.62 -8.89 -13.23
N LYS A 67 -4.07 -7.63 -13.29
CA LYS A 67 -3.41 -6.61 -14.12
C LYS A 67 -2.32 -5.93 -13.29
N CYS A 68 -1.24 -5.52 -13.94
CA CYS A 68 -0.24 -4.65 -13.32
C CYS A 68 0.03 -3.40 -14.15
N TYR A 69 0.36 -2.32 -13.45
CA TYR A 69 0.60 -1.00 -14.02
C TYR A 69 1.96 -0.47 -13.59
N SER A 70 2.64 0.22 -14.50
CA SER A 70 3.93 0.88 -14.25
C SER A 70 3.75 2.27 -13.63
N ALA A 71 2.60 2.91 -13.86
CA ALA A 71 2.29 4.26 -13.39
C ALA A 71 0.79 4.46 -13.18
N TYR A 72 0.44 5.21 -12.14
CA TYR A 72 -0.94 5.44 -11.73
C TYR A 72 -1.11 6.88 -11.23
N ASN A 73 -2.26 7.49 -11.53
CA ASN A 73 -2.60 8.81 -11.01
C ASN A 73 -3.68 8.67 -9.96
N VAL A 74 -3.36 9.08 -8.74
CA VAL A 74 -4.28 9.12 -7.62
C VAL A 74 -4.49 10.57 -7.23
N ASN A 75 -5.73 11.05 -7.25
CA ASN A 75 -6.09 12.37 -6.73
C ASN A 75 -5.20 13.50 -7.32
N GLY A 76 -4.74 13.36 -8.57
CA GLY A 76 -3.85 14.32 -9.23
C GLY A 76 -2.36 14.07 -9.03
N PHE A 77 -1.97 13.18 -8.12
CA PHE A 77 -0.59 12.78 -7.88
C PHE A 77 -0.23 11.59 -8.76
N LYS A 78 0.85 11.74 -9.54
CA LYS A 78 1.40 10.65 -10.35
C LYS A 78 2.33 9.82 -9.48
N PHE A 79 2.10 8.52 -9.48
CA PHE A 79 2.95 7.52 -8.86
C PHE A 79 3.51 6.61 -9.93
N HIS A 80 4.77 6.24 -9.76
CA HIS A 80 5.46 5.30 -10.63
C HIS A 80 5.98 4.15 -9.79
N THR A 81 6.01 2.94 -10.36
CA THR A 81 6.74 1.84 -9.74
C THR A 81 8.22 2.17 -9.69
N LEU A 82 8.92 1.61 -8.69
CA LEU A 82 10.35 1.81 -8.51
C LEU A 82 11.13 1.43 -9.77
N GLU A 83 10.73 0.35 -10.45
CA GLU A 83 11.29 -0.07 -11.72
C GLU A 83 11.13 1.00 -12.81
N ARG A 84 9.92 1.56 -12.97
CA ARG A 84 9.67 2.61 -13.96
C ARG A 84 10.45 3.89 -13.65
N ASP A 85 10.59 4.23 -12.38
CA ASP A 85 11.29 5.42 -11.94
C ASP A 85 12.79 5.39 -12.23
N GLN A 86 13.36 4.21 -12.46
CA GLN A 86 14.78 4.07 -12.80
C GLN A 86 15.08 4.78 -14.13
N GLY A 87 16.03 5.71 -14.09
CA GLY A 87 16.44 6.49 -15.26
C GLY A 87 15.55 7.68 -15.60
N LEU A 88 14.44 7.92 -14.87
CA LEU A 88 13.65 9.14 -15.03
C LEU A 88 14.29 10.33 -14.33
N LYS A 89 14.03 11.54 -14.85
CA LYS A 89 14.49 12.80 -14.24
C LYS A 89 13.85 13.08 -12.87
N THR A 90 12.64 12.57 -12.65
CA THR A 90 11.86 12.78 -11.41
C THR A 90 11.50 11.45 -10.80
N GLN A 91 11.67 11.32 -9.49
CA GLN A 91 11.24 10.14 -8.73
C GLN A 91 9.85 10.39 -8.13
N ASN A 92 8.91 9.51 -8.46
CA ASN A 92 7.53 9.52 -7.99
C ASN A 92 7.10 8.14 -7.42
N SER A 93 8.05 7.35 -6.93
CA SER A 93 7.84 6.03 -6.30
C SER A 93 7.73 6.10 -4.78
N GLY A 94 7.88 7.28 -4.18
CA GLY A 94 7.73 7.48 -2.74
C GLY A 94 6.27 7.38 -2.29
N ILE A 95 6.03 6.60 -1.23
CA ILE A 95 4.72 6.42 -0.60
C ILE A 95 4.78 6.93 0.84
N PHE A 96 3.74 7.63 1.28
CA PHE A 96 3.56 8.06 2.65
C PHE A 96 2.13 7.85 3.10
N GLY A 97 1.98 7.32 4.30
CA GLY A 97 0.67 7.14 4.92
C GLY A 97 0.78 7.27 6.43
N THR A 98 -0.28 7.79 7.04
CA THR A 98 -0.47 7.73 8.49
C THR A 98 -1.49 6.65 8.78
N PHE A 99 -1.11 5.66 9.58
CA PHE A 99 -1.97 4.53 9.91
C PHE A 99 -2.30 4.55 11.39
N GLY A 100 -3.56 4.27 11.71
CA GLY A 100 -4.01 4.18 13.09
C GLY A 100 -3.42 2.94 13.76
N THR A 101 -2.48 3.15 14.67
CA THR A 101 -1.75 2.09 15.37
C THR A 101 -2.18 2.04 16.83
N ARG A 102 -2.39 0.83 17.35
CA ARG A 102 -2.53 0.58 18.79
C ARG A 102 -1.15 0.40 19.39
N SER A 103 -0.82 1.16 20.41
CA SER A 103 0.43 1.06 21.16
C SER A 103 0.17 0.89 22.66
N TYR A 104 1.11 0.24 23.32
CA TYR A 104 1.13 0.01 24.77
C TYR A 104 2.46 0.52 25.32
N ALA A 105 2.48 1.05 26.54
CA ALA A 105 3.74 1.53 27.13
C ALA A 105 4.69 0.37 27.52
N SER A 106 4.14 -0.80 27.81
CA SER A 106 4.87 -2.03 28.12
C SER A 106 4.01 -3.27 27.84
N SER A 107 4.62 -4.46 27.92
CA SER A 107 3.90 -5.75 27.82
C SER A 107 2.93 -6.02 28.96
N SER A 108 3.05 -5.29 30.08
CA SER A 108 2.17 -5.38 31.25
C SER A 108 1.12 -4.27 31.30
N ASP A 109 1.18 -3.31 30.38
CA ASP A 109 0.24 -2.20 30.30
C ASP A 109 -1.02 -2.61 29.53
N ASN A 110 -2.18 -2.44 30.17
CA ASN A 110 -3.48 -2.71 29.57
C ASN A 110 -4.15 -1.44 29.01
N GLN A 111 -3.52 -0.27 29.15
CA GLN A 111 -4.02 0.99 28.60
C GLN A 111 -3.59 1.14 27.14
N MET A 112 -4.41 0.65 26.22
CA MET A 112 -4.14 0.85 24.79
C MET A 112 -4.27 2.33 24.41
N GLN A 113 -3.22 2.88 23.78
CA GLN A 113 -3.30 4.16 23.09
C GLN A 113 -3.51 3.94 21.60
N PHE A 114 -4.35 4.76 20.98
CA PHE A 114 -4.55 4.75 19.53
C PHE A 114 -4.04 6.07 18.96
N GLY A 115 -3.13 6.00 18.00
CA GLY A 115 -2.55 7.17 17.39
C GLY A 115 -2.19 6.93 15.93
N ASP A 116 -2.19 8.01 15.15
CA ASP A 116 -1.76 7.99 13.76
C ASP A 116 -0.23 7.98 13.69
N VAL A 117 0.33 6.89 13.18
CA VAL A 117 1.78 6.71 13.04
C VAL A 117 2.17 6.89 11.57
N PRO A 118 3.20 7.72 11.26
CA PRO A 118 3.66 7.92 9.89
C PRO A 118 4.54 6.74 9.41
N TYR A 119 4.23 6.24 8.23
CA TYR A 119 5.01 5.23 7.52
C TYR A 119 5.49 5.78 6.18
N TYR A 120 6.70 5.35 5.80
CA TYR A 120 7.39 5.79 4.60
C TYR A 120 7.76 4.56 3.79
N GLY A 121 7.37 4.57 2.52
CA GLY A 121 7.48 3.41 1.65
C GLY A 121 7.96 3.73 0.25
N LYS A 122 8.27 2.68 -0.50
CA LYS A 122 8.51 2.73 -1.94
C LYS A 122 7.53 1.83 -2.67
N LEU A 123 6.96 2.36 -3.75
CA LEU A 123 6.00 1.68 -4.60
C LEU A 123 6.74 0.65 -5.46
N LEU A 124 6.53 -0.63 -5.18
CA LEU A 124 7.07 -1.72 -5.98
C LEU A 124 6.17 -2.08 -7.16
N GLY A 125 4.86 -2.12 -6.93
CA GLY A 125 3.91 -2.58 -7.94
C GLY A 125 2.53 -1.99 -7.73
N ILE A 126 1.79 -1.88 -8.82
CA ILE A 126 0.40 -1.41 -8.81
C ILE A 126 -0.38 -2.52 -9.48
N ILE A 127 -1.27 -3.17 -8.74
CA ILE A 127 -2.00 -4.35 -9.22
C ILE A 127 -3.49 -4.11 -9.16
N GLU A 128 -4.24 -4.60 -10.13
CA GLU A 128 -5.70 -4.68 -10.07
C GLU A 128 -6.10 -6.15 -10.04
N ILE A 129 -6.70 -6.56 -8.91
CA ILE A 129 -7.21 -7.91 -8.70
C ILE A 129 -8.69 -7.95 -9.04
N ASN A 130 -9.12 -9.01 -9.72
CA ASN A 130 -10.49 -9.18 -10.14
C ASN A 130 -11.19 -10.24 -9.29
N TYR A 131 -12.38 -9.93 -8.79
CA TYR A 131 -13.23 -10.84 -8.03
C TYR A 131 -14.29 -11.43 -8.96
N GLN A 132 -13.93 -12.54 -9.60
CA GLN A 132 -14.86 -13.38 -10.37
C GLN A 132 -15.65 -12.63 -11.45
N GLY A 133 -15.05 -11.61 -12.07
CA GLY A 133 -15.69 -10.75 -13.07
C GLY A 133 -16.67 -9.71 -12.50
N ARG A 134 -16.94 -9.71 -11.20
CA ARG A 134 -17.95 -8.84 -10.58
C ARG A 134 -17.43 -7.43 -10.29
N PHE A 135 -16.28 -7.35 -9.63
CA PHE A 135 -15.63 -6.10 -9.28
C PHE A 135 -14.11 -6.30 -9.28
N SER A 136 -13.36 -5.20 -9.34
CA SER A 136 -11.91 -5.21 -9.23
C SER A 136 -11.45 -4.24 -8.15
N VAL A 137 -10.32 -4.54 -7.52
CA VAL A 137 -9.68 -3.67 -6.52
C VAL A 137 -8.26 -3.38 -6.96
N THR A 138 -7.89 -2.10 -7.03
CA THR A 138 -6.50 -1.69 -7.27
C THR A 138 -5.77 -1.57 -5.94
N LEU A 139 -4.59 -2.17 -5.84
CA LEU A 139 -3.73 -2.18 -4.65
C LEU A 139 -2.33 -1.71 -5.01
N LEU A 140 -1.69 -0.98 -4.10
CA LEU A 140 -0.32 -0.52 -4.23
C LEU A 140 0.59 -1.39 -3.36
N LYS A 141 1.42 -2.22 -4.01
CA LYS A 141 2.43 -3.06 -3.34
C LYS A 141 3.64 -2.19 -2.96
N CYS A 142 3.93 -2.11 -1.69
CA CYS A 142 4.96 -1.26 -1.13
C CYS A 142 5.99 -2.04 -0.31
N VAL A 143 7.18 -1.48 -0.21
CA VAL A 143 8.13 -1.79 0.87
C VAL A 143 8.18 -0.63 1.84
N TRP A 144 8.26 -0.94 3.12
CA TRP A 144 8.20 0.05 4.20
C TRP A 144 9.55 0.16 4.91
N ALA A 145 10.04 1.38 5.06
CA ALA A 145 11.26 1.65 5.83
C ALA A 145 11.03 1.42 7.32
N ASN A 146 12.02 0.84 7.99
CA ASN A 146 12.01 0.73 9.44
C ASN A 146 12.48 2.06 10.07
N THR A 147 11.52 2.86 10.53
CA THR A 147 11.75 4.16 11.16
C THR A 147 11.75 4.10 12.69
N THR A 148 11.70 2.90 13.29
CA THR A 148 11.62 2.74 14.76
C THR A 148 12.90 3.17 15.49
N THR A 149 14.02 3.27 14.77
CA THR A 149 15.29 3.74 15.32
C THR A 149 15.62 5.14 14.81
N SER A 150 16.34 5.92 15.62
CA SER A 150 16.82 7.26 15.23
C SER A 150 17.78 7.26 14.02
N LYS A 151 18.27 6.08 13.61
CA LYS A 151 19.08 5.88 12.40
C LYS A 151 18.26 5.67 11.13
N GLY A 152 16.96 5.38 11.27
CA GLY A 152 16.04 5.10 10.17
C GLY A 152 15.41 6.34 9.55
N ILE A 153 15.36 7.45 10.29
CA ILE A 153 14.71 8.70 9.87
C ILE A 153 15.45 9.93 10.41
N VAL A 154 15.73 10.88 9.53
CA VAL A 154 16.31 12.18 9.90
C VAL A 154 15.35 13.28 9.45
N LYS A 155 14.91 14.12 10.38
CA LYS A 155 14.10 15.31 10.10
C LYS A 155 15.02 16.52 10.12
N PHE A 156 14.97 17.32 9.06
CA PHE A 156 15.69 18.59 8.96
C PHE A 156 14.76 19.75 9.31
N ASP A 157 15.32 20.82 9.86
CA ASP A 157 14.57 22.02 10.31
C ASP A 157 13.78 22.70 9.18
N LEU A 158 14.13 22.44 7.92
CA LEU A 158 13.44 22.93 6.72
C LEU A 158 12.23 22.07 6.30
N GLY A 159 11.79 21.13 7.14
CA GLY A 159 10.63 20.25 6.87
C GLY A 159 10.93 19.05 5.98
N PHE A 160 12.20 18.82 5.61
CA PHE A 160 12.60 17.63 4.86
C PHE A 160 12.75 16.43 5.78
N THR A 161 12.22 15.29 5.34
CA THR A 161 12.43 14.00 6.00
C THR A 161 13.28 13.12 5.09
N LEU A 162 14.43 12.67 5.59
CA LEU A 162 15.26 11.67 4.93
C LEU A 162 15.00 10.32 5.59
N VAL A 163 14.65 9.33 4.78
CA VAL A 163 14.30 7.99 5.23
C VAL A 163 15.33 7.00 4.73
N ASN A 164 15.82 6.15 5.63
CA ASN A 164 16.79 5.11 5.30
C ASN A 164 16.06 3.80 4.97
N PHE A 165 16.16 3.35 3.72
CA PHE A 165 15.57 2.09 3.25
C PHE A 165 16.54 0.89 3.34
N ALA A 166 17.73 1.05 3.93
CA ALA A 166 18.65 -0.06 4.17
C ALA A 166 18.10 -1.07 5.19
N HIS A 167 17.17 -0.64 6.04
CA HIS A 167 16.44 -1.48 6.98
C HIS A 167 14.95 -1.37 6.69
N LEU A 168 14.33 -2.48 6.30
CA LEU A 168 12.89 -2.56 6.02
C LEU A 168 12.16 -3.17 7.22
N ILE A 169 10.87 -2.85 7.39
CA ILE A 169 10.06 -3.42 8.49
C ILE A 169 9.93 -4.94 8.33
N HIS A 170 9.83 -5.45 7.10
CA HIS A 170 9.75 -6.87 6.81
C HIS A 170 10.66 -7.26 5.64
N THR A 171 11.37 -8.38 5.79
CA THR A 171 12.18 -9.01 4.76
C THR A 171 11.46 -10.27 4.26
N SER A 172 10.78 -10.12 3.12
CA SER A 172 10.15 -11.09 2.17
C SER A 172 9.40 -12.35 2.61
N ASP A 173 9.70 -13.00 3.74
CA ASP A 173 9.29 -14.39 3.97
C ASP A 173 8.19 -14.55 5.03
N ASP A 174 7.78 -13.44 5.66
CA ASP A 174 6.66 -13.44 6.59
C ASP A 174 5.31 -13.46 5.84
N GLU A 175 4.42 -14.38 6.22
CA GLU A 175 3.07 -14.51 5.67
C GLU A 175 2.12 -13.45 6.25
N ASP A 176 2.44 -12.91 7.42
CA ASP A 176 1.67 -11.86 8.08
C ASP A 176 2.06 -10.46 7.60
N TYR A 177 3.07 -10.36 6.74
CA TYR A 177 3.42 -9.09 6.11
C TYR A 177 2.27 -8.54 5.26
N GLU A 178 1.96 -7.25 5.46
CA GLU A 178 0.94 -6.51 4.71
C GLU A 178 1.62 -5.47 3.79
N PRO A 179 2.00 -5.85 2.56
CA PRO A 179 2.66 -4.94 1.63
C PRO A 179 1.70 -4.00 0.90
N TYR A 180 0.39 -4.23 0.99
CA TYR A 180 -0.61 -3.55 0.18
C TYR A 180 -1.27 -2.40 0.93
N ILE A 181 -1.57 -1.34 0.17
CA ILE A 181 -2.46 -0.23 0.56
C ILE A 181 -3.45 0.08 -0.55
#